data_AF-A0A1C5W5S3-F1
#
_entry.id   AF-A0A1C5W5S3-F1
#
_cell.length_a   1.000
_cell.length_b   1.000
_cell.length_c   1.000
_cell.angle_alpha   90.00
_cell.angle_beta   90.00
_cell.angle_gamma   90.00
#
_symmetry.space_group_name_H-M   'P 1'
#
loop_
_entity.id
_entity.type
_entity.pdbx_description
1 polymer ?
#
loop_
_entity_poly.entity_id
_entity_poly.type
_entity_poly.pdbx_seq_one_letter_code
_entity_poly.pdbx_strand_id
1 'polypeptide(L)'
;MKTLNRFIFLFLFSFIAIGLFSDLTVSAQNTTSKPSTVISEEDSSVYSGDVIVWKYKTMNGKLYKRKYNQTTKKWIGKWIQA
;
A
#
# COMPACT_ATOMS: atom_id res chain seq x y z
N MET A 1 -17.55 32.53 8.48
CA MET A 1 -16.17 32.15 8.06
C MET A 1 -15.18 32.28 9.24
N LYS A 2 -15.33 31.48 10.31
CA LYS A 2 -14.42 31.51 11.48
C LYS A 2 -13.85 30.14 11.86
N THR A 3 -14.32 29.07 11.21
CA THR A 3 -13.93 27.68 11.48
C THR A 3 -12.86 27.16 10.51
N LEU A 4 -12.68 27.80 9.36
CA LEU A 4 -11.73 27.37 8.31
C LEU A 4 -10.27 27.47 8.77
N ASN A 5 -9.90 28.55 9.48
CA ASN A 5 -8.54 28.72 10.00
C ASN A 5 -8.18 27.67 11.06
N ARG A 6 -9.14 27.17 11.85
CA ARG A 6 -8.87 26.18 12.89
C ARG A 6 -8.45 24.83 12.31
N PHE A 7 -9.07 24.41 11.20
CA PHE A 7 -8.71 23.16 10.52
C PHE A 7 -7.37 23.28 9.77
N ILE A 8 -7.09 24.45 9.20
CA ILE A 8 -5.83 24.72 8.49
C ILE A 8 -4.64 24.71 9.48
N PHE A 9 -4.77 25.35 10.64
CA PHE A 9 -3.72 25.33 11.67
C PHE A 9 -3.41 23.91 12.18
N LEU A 10 -4.42 23.07 12.35
CA LEU A 10 -4.22 21.67 12.76
C LEU A 10 -3.50 20.85 11.68
N PHE A 11 -3.78 21.12 10.41
CA PHE A 11 -3.14 20.44 9.29
C PHE A 11 -1.65 20.82 9.16
N LEU A 12 -1.30 22.11 9.33
CA LEU A 12 0.11 22.55 9.29
C LEU A 12 0.95 22.02 10.46
N PHE A 13 0.38 21.92 11.67
CA PHE A 13 1.10 21.38 12.84
C PHE A 13 1.43 19.88 12.67
N SER A 14 0.58 19.13 11.96
CA SER A 14 0.80 17.70 11.70
C SER A 14 2.00 17.40 10.80
N PHE A 15 2.40 18.32 9.91
CA PHE A 15 3.54 18.09 9.00
C PHE A 15 4.90 18.27 9.67
N ILE A 16 4.98 19.04 10.77
CA ILE A 16 6.22 19.30 11.50
C ILE A 16 6.67 18.08 12.32
N ALA A 17 5.75 17.18 12.69
CA ALA A 17 6.02 16.01 13.54
C ALA A 17 6.65 14.81 12.80
N ILE A 18 6.76 14.85 11.46
CA ILE A 18 7.18 13.69 10.65
C ILE A 18 8.72 13.62 10.49
N GLY A 19 9.46 14.66 10.87
CA GLY A 19 10.88 14.82 10.54
C GLY A 19 11.93 14.15 11.45
N LEU A 20 11.56 13.32 12.43
CA LEU A 20 12.52 12.77 13.41
C LEU A 20 12.69 11.25 13.42
N PHE A 21 12.13 10.53 12.46
CA PHE A 21 12.43 9.10 12.31
C PHE A 21 13.58 8.94 11.31
N SER A 22 14.80 9.19 11.79
CA SER A 22 16.02 8.81 11.07
C SER A 22 16.06 7.29 10.96
N ASP A 23 16.29 6.79 9.73
CA ASP A 23 16.37 5.38 9.39
C ASP A 23 17.34 4.61 10.31
N LEU A 24 16.81 3.65 11.07
CA LEU A 24 17.63 2.61 11.70
C LEU A 24 17.82 1.48 10.68
N THR A 25 18.96 1.46 10.00
CA THR A 25 19.34 0.33 9.14
C THR A 25 19.74 -0.86 10.00
N VAL A 26 18.81 -1.79 10.24
CA VAL A 26 19.14 -3.09 10.82
C VAL A 26 19.78 -3.95 9.74
N SER A 27 21.07 -4.22 9.87
CA SER A 27 21.76 -5.25 9.08
C SER A 27 21.47 -6.61 9.70
N ALA A 28 20.60 -7.40 9.07
CA ALA A 28 20.42 -8.80 9.40
C ALA A 28 21.38 -9.65 8.54
N GLN A 29 22.38 -10.27 9.17
CA GLN A 29 23.12 -11.38 8.57
C GLN A 29 22.27 -12.65 8.71
N ASN A 30 21.66 -13.09 7.62
CA ASN A 30 21.04 -14.40 7.50
C ASN A 30 22.08 -15.41 6.98
N THR A 31 22.56 -16.23 7.91
CA THR A 31 23.34 -17.44 7.63
C THR A 31 22.54 -18.39 6.74
N THR A 32 23.19 -18.84 5.68
CA THR A 32 22.87 -19.96 4.80
C THR A 32 22.00 -21.05 5.41
N SER A 33 20.82 -21.26 4.81
CA SER A 33 20.33 -22.60 4.51
C SER A 33 19.53 -22.53 3.21
N LYS A 34 20.03 -23.22 2.17
CA LYS A 34 19.29 -23.48 0.93
C LYS A 34 18.17 -24.48 1.24
N PRO A 35 16.92 -24.19 0.85
CA PRO A 35 16.06 -25.20 0.29
C PRO A 35 16.07 -25.05 -1.24
N SER A 36 16.54 -26.09 -1.91
CA SER A 36 16.41 -26.24 -3.36
C SER A 36 14.93 -26.45 -3.69
N THR A 37 14.24 -25.39 -4.11
CA THR A 37 12.95 -25.52 -4.78
C THR A 37 13.10 -24.86 -6.14
N VAL A 38 13.33 -25.71 -7.14
CA VAL A 38 13.18 -25.36 -8.55
C VAL A 38 11.72 -24.98 -8.75
N ILE A 39 11.43 -23.68 -8.75
CA ILE A 39 10.20 -23.17 -9.36
C ILE A 39 10.60 -22.84 -10.79
N SER A 40 10.30 -23.77 -11.69
CA SER A 40 10.23 -23.51 -13.11
C SER A 40 9.16 -22.46 -13.34
N GLU A 41 9.55 -21.20 -13.44
CA GLU A 41 8.70 -20.15 -14.04
C GLU A 41 8.85 -20.26 -15.57
N GLU A 42 8.38 -21.39 -16.11
CA GLU A 42 7.97 -21.43 -17.50
C GLU A 42 6.46 -21.20 -17.56
N ASP A 43 6.11 -20.32 -18.50
CA ASP A 43 4.78 -20.09 -19.04
C ASP A 43 3.84 -19.19 -18.22
N SER A 44 3.94 -17.90 -18.50
CA SER A 44 2.73 -17.07 -18.50
C SER A 44 2.71 -16.28 -19.79
N SER A 45 2.22 -16.93 -20.84
CA SER A 45 1.44 -16.29 -21.91
C SER A 45 1.01 -14.86 -21.55
N VAL A 46 1.46 -13.91 -22.37
CA VAL A 46 1.11 -12.49 -22.26
C VAL A 46 -0.40 -12.36 -22.50
N TYR A 47 -1.19 -12.54 -21.44
CA TYR A 47 -2.59 -12.16 -21.45
C TYR A 47 -2.62 -10.64 -21.56
N SER A 48 -2.97 -10.11 -22.73
CA SER A 48 -3.35 -8.69 -22.92
C SER A 48 -4.69 -8.38 -22.25
N GLY A 49 -4.87 -8.83 -21.00
CA GLY A 49 -6.04 -8.58 -20.17
C GLY A 49 -5.80 -7.42 -19.21
N ASP A 50 -6.90 -6.88 -18.68
CA ASP A 50 -6.83 -5.86 -17.64
C ASP A 50 -6.13 -6.39 -16.38
N VAL A 51 -5.12 -5.68 -15.90
CA VAL A 51 -4.40 -6.03 -14.67
C VAL A 51 -5.23 -5.56 -13.47
N ILE A 52 -5.92 -6.49 -12.82
CA ILE A 52 -6.76 -6.19 -11.65
C ILE A 52 -6.03 -6.58 -10.37
N VAL A 53 -5.82 -5.62 -9.47
CA VAL A 53 -5.16 -5.84 -8.18
C VAL A 53 -6.06 -5.45 -7.02
N TRP A 54 -5.82 -6.06 -5.85
CA TRP A 54 -6.40 -5.57 -4.60
C TRP A 54 -5.59 -4.40 -4.05
N LYS A 55 -6.27 -3.35 -3.62
CA LYS A 55 -5.68 -2.25 -2.84
C LYS A 55 -6.34 -2.23 -1.47
N TYR A 56 -5.56 -1.88 -0.47
CA TYR A 56 -5.98 -1.87 0.93
C TYR A 56 -5.95 -0.45 1.48
N LYS A 57 -6.84 -0.16 2.43
CA LYS A 57 -6.78 1.05 3.24
C LYS A 57 -7.46 0.85 4.58
N THR A 58 -7.03 1.60 5.58
CA THR A 58 -7.66 1.61 6.90
C THR A 58 -8.66 2.77 6.99
N MET A 59 -9.90 2.49 7.39
CA MET A 59 -10.94 3.48 7.66
C MET A 59 -11.55 3.19 9.04
N ASN A 60 -11.57 4.16 9.94
CA ASN A 60 -12.12 4.01 11.30
C ASN A 60 -11.52 2.81 12.06
N GLY A 61 -10.21 2.59 11.95
CA GLY A 61 -9.51 1.47 12.60
C GLY A 61 -9.76 0.09 11.99
N LYS A 62 -10.58 -0.02 10.93
CA LYS A 62 -10.84 -1.28 10.22
C LYS A 62 -10.12 -1.31 8.88
N LEU A 63 -9.55 -2.47 8.52
CA LEU A 63 -8.92 -2.69 7.23
C LEU A 63 -9.98 -3.00 6.16
N TYR A 64 -9.88 -2.34 5.02
CA TYR A 64 -10.74 -2.56 3.86
C TYR A 64 -9.89 -2.85 2.64
N LYS A 65 -10.46 -3.62 1.70
CA LYS A 65 -9.90 -3.89 0.38
C LYS A 65 -10.89 -3.56 -0.73
N ARG A 66 -10.38 -3.16 -1.89
CA ARG A 66 -11.17 -2.93 -3.12
C ARG A 66 -10.34 -3.28 -4.35
N LYS A 67 -11.00 -3.80 -5.39
CA LYS A 67 -10.36 -4.10 -6.67
C LYS A 67 -10.04 -2.81 -7.42
N TYR A 68 -8.84 -2.72 -7.96
CA TYR A 68 -8.35 -1.63 -8.79
C TYR A 68 -7.87 -2.19 -10.12
N ASN A 69 -8.42 -1.68 -11.22
CA ASN A 69 -7.96 -1.97 -12.56
C ASN A 69 -6.77 -1.06 -12.87
N GLN A 70 -5.57 -1.62 -12.92
CA GLN A 70 -4.34 -0.89 -13.21
C GLN A 70 -4.24 -0.47 -14.67
N THR A 71 -4.89 -1.19 -15.58
CA THR A 71 -4.91 -0.87 -17.02
C THR A 71 -5.79 0.35 -17.26
N THR A 72 -7.03 0.35 -16.78
CA THR A 72 -7.98 1.46 -16.97
C THR A 72 -7.88 2.56 -15.92
N LYS A 73 -7.03 2.38 -14.89
CA LYS A 73 -6.88 3.25 -13.72
C LYS A 73 -8.18 3.51 -12.93
N LYS A 74 -9.12 2.56 -12.93
CA LYS A 74 -10.44 2.70 -12.30
C LYS A 74 -10.63 1.73 -11.13
N TRP A 75 -11.40 2.17 -10.15
CA TRP A 75 -11.85 1.32 -9.05
C TRP A 75 -13.06 0.49 -9.45
N ILE A 76 -13.08 -0.79 -9.06
CA ILE A 76 -14.17 -1.71 -9.33
C ILE A 76 -14.93 -1.99 -8.03
N GLY A 77 -16.26 -1.90 -8.06
CA GLY A 77 -17.13 -2.24 -6.93
C GLY A 77 -17.03 -1.28 -5.75
N LYS A 78 -17.43 -1.72 -4.55
CA LYS A 78 -17.32 -0.96 -3.28
C LYS A 78 -16.14 -1.47 -2.44
N TRP A 79 -15.75 -0.71 -1.42
CA TRP A 79 -14.80 -1.20 -0.40
C TRP A 79 -15.48 -2.29 0.44
N ILE A 80 -14.80 -3.42 0.61
CA ILE A 80 -15.21 -4.52 1.48
C ILE A 80 -14.24 -4.62 2.65
N GLN A 81 -14.75 -4.98 3.83
CA GLN A 81 -13.89 -5.22 4.98
C GLN A 81 -12.96 -6.41 4.65
N ALA A 82 -11.67 -6.26 4.98
CA ALA A 82 -10.62 -7.20 4.56
C ALA A 82 -10.73 -8.55 5.25
#